data_AF-A0A3R7NU94-F1
#
_entry.id   AF-A0A3R7NU94-F1
#
_cell.length_a   1.000
_cell.length_b   1.000
_cell.length_c   1.000
_cell.angle_alpha   90.00
_cell.angle_beta   90.00
_cell.angle_gamma   90.00
#
_symmetry.space_group_name_H-M   'P 1'
#
loop_
_entity.id
_entity.type
_entity.pdbx_description
1 polymer ?
#
loop_
_entity_poly.entity_id
_entity_poly.type
_entity_poly.pdbx_seq_one_letter_code
_entity_poly.pdbx_strand_id
1 'polypeptide(L)'
;MHRPDRLVIHRSATSSSYPRRNAASRKHPWLSGPSRPEQQQQRESLQQKQNKELGDLQYATPSNVTPSTALLSLCQFKDDETTAASSGHNDNTTPGTLQTSSSLLSQGQQPVGVVKGYALSMLEGPLPAEVREIIYSQCSGERAEVAERHARRLLSTNRRVRVYREELRSAVEEVGDVAQLMQRHQTVQDALRAELFELDAQIARLVRERQLCELQLSQEEEARQRKEVKLRDANERVNALRSTIDAIAKESLSGYVLLRQLVPNLNVENYVN
;
A
#
# COMPACT_ATOMS: atom_id res chain seq x y z
N MET A 1 -30.05 -10.16 -28.46
CA MET A 1 -28.88 -11.07 -28.48
C MET A 1 -28.23 -10.95 -29.86
N HIS A 2 -26.95 -10.56 -29.89
CA HIS A 2 -25.94 -10.65 -30.98
C HIS A 2 -26.22 -9.98 -32.34
N ARG A 3 -25.61 -8.83 -32.66
CA ARG A 3 -24.20 -8.51 -33.08
C ARG A 3 -23.99 -8.74 -34.59
N PRO A 4 -23.69 -7.69 -35.39
CA PRO A 4 -23.08 -7.87 -36.71
C PRO A 4 -21.55 -7.73 -36.61
N ASP A 5 -20.84 -8.64 -37.27
CA ASP A 5 -19.39 -8.59 -37.43
C ASP A 5 -18.98 -8.00 -38.80
N ARG A 6 -17.95 -7.15 -38.70
CA ARG A 6 -16.86 -6.89 -39.65
C ARG A 6 -17.16 -6.62 -41.14
N LEU A 7 -16.87 -5.37 -41.52
CA LEU A 7 -16.22 -5.06 -42.79
C LEU A 7 -14.90 -4.32 -42.52
N VAL A 8 -13.80 -4.94 -42.98
CA VAL A 8 -12.45 -4.37 -43.08
C VAL A 8 -12.32 -3.77 -44.47
N ILE A 9 -11.94 -2.49 -44.59
CA ILE A 9 -11.50 -1.88 -45.86
C ILE A 9 -10.21 -1.09 -45.60
N HIS A 10 -9.16 -1.47 -46.33
CA HIS A 10 -7.89 -0.76 -46.43
C HIS A 10 -7.98 0.46 -47.35
N ARG A 11 -7.22 1.52 -47.03
CA ARG A 11 -6.61 2.54 -47.91
C ARG A 11 -5.80 3.48 -47.00
N SER A 12 -4.72 4.18 -47.35
CA SER A 12 -3.67 4.12 -48.38
C SER A 12 -2.75 5.29 -48.01
N ALA A 13 -1.43 5.07 -48.01
CA ALA A 13 -0.43 6.10 -47.71
C ALA A 13 -0.23 7.10 -48.87
N THR A 14 -0.02 8.37 -48.53
CA THR A 14 0.61 9.43 -49.35
C THR A 14 1.52 10.22 -48.39
N SER A 15 2.85 10.19 -48.55
CA SER A 15 3.70 11.08 -49.37
C SER A 15 3.48 12.58 -49.10
N SER A 16 4.48 13.26 -48.51
CA SER A 16 5.19 14.38 -49.16
C SER A 16 5.86 15.36 -48.16
N SER A 17 7.11 15.69 -48.48
CA SER A 17 7.82 16.98 -48.33
C SER A 17 8.15 17.58 -46.95
N TYR A 18 9.45 17.65 -46.68
CA TYR A 18 10.12 18.71 -45.90
C TYR A 18 10.27 20.00 -46.75
N PRO A 19 10.46 21.18 -46.12
CA PRO A 19 11.82 21.70 -45.98
C PRO A 19 12.15 22.49 -44.67
N ARG A 20 13.43 22.37 -44.30
CA ARG A 20 14.40 23.34 -43.72
C ARG A 20 13.96 24.56 -42.87
N ARG A 21 14.63 24.62 -41.69
CA ARG A 21 15.35 25.75 -41.04
C ARG A 21 14.77 27.18 -41.15
N ASN A 22 14.57 27.82 -40.00
CA ASN A 22 15.48 28.88 -39.54
C ASN A 22 15.23 29.27 -38.07
N ALA A 23 16.33 29.45 -37.35
CA ALA A 23 16.37 29.91 -35.98
C ALA A 23 16.55 31.44 -35.91
N ALA A 24 16.02 31.98 -34.82
CA ALA A 24 16.52 33.13 -34.06
C ALA A 24 16.33 34.58 -34.58
N SER A 25 15.87 35.38 -33.61
CA SER A 25 16.25 36.77 -33.32
C SER A 25 15.42 37.90 -33.93
N ARG A 26 14.64 38.56 -33.07
CA ARG A 26 14.61 40.02 -32.78
C ARG A 26 13.51 40.28 -31.74
N LYS A 27 13.83 40.72 -30.51
CA LYS A 27 14.22 42.06 -30.01
C LYS A 27 13.03 42.94 -29.57
N HIS A 28 12.99 43.22 -28.25
CA HIS A 28 12.42 44.38 -27.51
C HIS A 28 10.88 44.56 -27.52
N PRO A 29 10.24 45.44 -26.69
CA PRO A 29 10.69 46.21 -25.51
C PRO A 29 9.71 46.19 -24.27
N TRP A 30 10.24 46.49 -23.06
CA TRP A 30 9.67 47.23 -21.90
C TRP A 30 8.19 47.05 -21.47
N LEU A 31 7.95 46.86 -20.15
CA LEU A 31 7.01 47.69 -19.37
C LEU A 31 7.14 47.44 -17.85
N SER A 32 7.18 48.56 -17.15
CA SER A 32 7.36 48.77 -15.72
C SER A 32 6.26 48.15 -14.87
N GLY A 33 6.64 47.62 -13.71
CA GLY A 33 5.72 47.19 -12.66
C GLY A 33 5.22 48.37 -11.80
N PRO A 34 4.05 48.22 -11.15
CA PRO A 34 3.66 49.02 -10.00
C PRO A 34 3.77 48.21 -8.70
N SER A 35 4.55 48.77 -7.77
CA SER A 35 4.17 49.07 -6.38
C SER A 35 3.65 47.92 -5.49
N ARG A 36 4.55 47.48 -4.60
CA ARG A 36 4.36 46.52 -3.51
C ARG A 36 4.26 47.28 -2.18
N PRO A 37 3.05 47.64 -1.70
CA PRO A 37 2.85 47.70 -0.25
C PRO A 37 1.57 47.03 0.28
N GLU A 38 0.57 46.71 -0.54
CA GLU A 38 -0.72 46.22 -0.03
C GLU A 38 -0.78 44.72 0.28
N GLN A 39 0.13 43.91 -0.29
CA GLN A 39 0.07 42.45 -0.13
C GLN A 39 0.69 41.94 1.18
N GLN A 40 1.38 42.80 1.94
CA GLN A 40 2.03 42.40 3.20
C GLN A 40 1.13 42.60 4.42
N GLN A 41 0.24 43.61 4.39
CA GLN A 41 -0.66 43.91 5.50
C GLN A 41 -1.83 42.89 5.64
N GLN A 42 -2.17 42.21 4.54
CA GLN A 42 -3.19 41.16 4.57
C GLN A 42 -2.65 39.82 5.11
N ARG A 43 -1.33 39.61 5.13
CA ARG A 43 -0.71 38.39 5.66
C ARG A 43 -0.56 38.43 7.19
N GLU A 44 -0.36 39.62 7.75
CA GLU A 44 -0.25 39.83 9.20
C GLU A 44 -1.61 39.72 9.93
N SER A 45 -2.70 40.15 9.29
CA SER A 45 -4.05 40.05 9.87
C SER A 45 -4.60 38.62 9.96
N LEU A 46 -4.16 37.71 9.08
CA LEU A 46 -4.51 36.28 9.14
C LEU A 46 -3.74 35.53 10.23
N GLN A 47 -2.48 35.92 10.50
CA GLN A 47 -1.67 35.29 11.55
C GLN A 47 -2.12 35.69 12.96
N GLN A 48 -2.64 36.90 13.13
CA GLN A 48 -3.13 37.37 14.43
C GLN A 48 -4.49 36.77 14.83
N LYS A 49 -5.27 36.27 13.86
CA LYS A 49 -6.57 35.63 14.12
C LYS A 49 -6.43 34.18 14.61
N GLN A 50 -5.40 33.44 14.18
CA GLN A 50 -5.13 32.08 14.67
C GLN A 50 -4.53 32.03 16.08
N ASN A 51 -3.80 33.07 16.50
CA ASN A 51 -3.20 33.11 17.85
C ASN A 51 -4.18 33.53 18.96
N LYS A 52 -5.44 33.87 18.62
CA LYS A 52 -6.45 34.32 19.58
C LYS A 52 -7.50 33.25 19.95
N GLU A 53 -7.50 32.10 19.28
CA GLU A 53 -8.38 30.95 19.62
C GLU A 53 -7.68 29.86 20.47
N LEU A 54 -6.38 30.02 20.78
CA LEU A 54 -5.64 29.08 21.65
C LEU A 54 -5.48 29.57 23.11
N GLY A 55 -6.17 30.66 23.49
CA GLY A 55 -6.02 31.32 24.80
C GLY A 55 -7.10 31.05 25.85
N ASP A 56 -8.25 30.50 25.45
CA ASP A 56 -9.41 30.34 26.34
C ASP A 56 -9.81 28.86 26.48
N LEU A 57 -8.99 28.07 27.18
CA LEU A 57 -9.36 26.76 27.75
C LEU A 57 -8.33 26.38 28.83
N GLN A 58 -8.23 27.21 29.87
CA GLN A 58 -7.47 26.92 31.09
C GLN A 58 -8.36 27.10 32.32
N TYR A 59 -9.30 26.19 32.55
CA TYR A 59 -9.82 25.89 33.88
C TYR A 59 -10.37 24.45 33.89
N ALA A 60 -9.54 23.49 34.33
CA ALA A 60 -9.89 22.36 35.19
C ALA A 60 -8.79 21.28 35.17
N THR A 61 -8.21 21.02 36.33
CA THR A 61 -7.48 19.79 36.73
C THR A 61 -8.07 19.34 38.08
N PRO A 62 -7.86 18.10 38.57
CA PRO A 62 -7.18 16.93 37.97
C PRO A 62 -7.95 15.60 38.15
N SER A 63 -7.57 14.56 37.41
CA SER A 63 -7.62 13.19 37.96
C SER A 63 -6.48 12.31 37.42
N ASN A 64 -5.71 11.79 38.37
CA ASN A 64 -4.68 10.76 38.25
C ASN A 64 -5.20 9.50 37.55
N VAL A 65 -4.44 8.96 36.58
CA VAL A 65 -3.93 7.57 36.59
C VAL A 65 -2.70 7.49 35.65
N THR A 66 -1.57 7.01 36.18
CA THR A 66 -0.32 6.74 35.45
C THR A 66 -0.18 5.23 35.12
N PRO A 67 0.87 4.81 34.38
CA PRO A 67 0.79 4.15 33.08
C PRO A 67 0.77 2.61 33.14
N SER A 68 0.39 1.94 32.04
CA SER A 68 0.63 0.50 31.88
C SER A 68 1.40 0.21 30.59
N THR A 69 2.72 0.15 30.73
CA THR A 69 3.61 -0.63 29.88
C THR A 69 3.70 -2.04 30.44
N ALA A 70 3.14 -3.03 29.77
CA ALA A 70 3.44 -4.45 30.02
C ALA A 70 2.97 -5.35 28.85
N LEU A 71 3.95 -5.99 28.21
CA LEU A 71 3.92 -7.37 27.70
C LEU A 71 3.02 -7.70 26.50
N LEU A 72 3.58 -7.57 25.29
CA LEU A 72 3.29 -8.51 24.21
C LEU A 72 4.54 -9.35 23.95
N SER A 73 4.70 -10.35 24.82
CA SER A 73 5.58 -11.49 24.63
C SER A 73 4.69 -12.71 24.38
N LEU A 74 5.14 -13.57 23.46
CA LEU A 74 4.72 -14.95 23.25
C LEU A 74 3.56 -15.20 22.26
N CYS A 75 3.88 -15.25 20.96
CA CYS A 75 3.22 -16.18 20.05
C CYS A 75 3.91 -17.56 20.20
N GLN A 76 3.43 -18.37 21.13
CA GLN A 76 3.65 -19.82 21.11
C GLN A 76 2.50 -20.46 20.35
N PHE A 77 2.86 -21.27 19.35
CA PHE A 77 1.96 -22.17 18.65
C PHE A 77 1.31 -23.12 19.64
N LYS A 78 -0.01 -23.24 19.56
CA LYS A 78 -0.75 -24.32 20.19
C LYS A 78 -1.79 -24.82 19.21
N ASP A 79 -1.49 -25.96 18.62
CA ASP A 79 -2.43 -26.82 17.90
C ASP A 79 -3.39 -27.42 18.93
N ASP A 80 -4.70 -27.21 18.75
CA ASP A 80 -5.73 -28.00 19.43
C ASP A 80 -6.72 -28.52 18.37
N GLU A 81 -6.44 -29.75 17.97
CA GLU A 81 -7.34 -30.88 17.72
C GLU A 81 -8.85 -30.62 17.89
N THR A 82 -9.60 -30.74 16.79
CA THR A 82 -11.07 -30.70 16.77
C THR A 82 -11.63 -32.12 16.88
N THR A 83 -12.29 -32.43 17.99
CA THR A 83 -13.07 -33.65 18.18
C THR A 83 -14.46 -33.50 17.55
N ALA A 84 -14.80 -34.35 16.59
CA ALA A 84 -16.20 -34.68 16.28
C ALA A 84 -16.31 -36.18 15.96
N ALA A 85 -16.94 -36.90 16.88
CA ALA A 85 -17.30 -38.29 16.73
C ALA A 85 -18.40 -38.47 15.68
N SER A 86 -18.23 -39.43 14.78
CA SER A 86 -19.34 -40.18 14.19
C SER A 86 -18.87 -41.58 13.83
N SER A 87 -19.69 -42.51 14.28
CA SER A 87 -19.57 -43.96 14.22
C SER A 87 -19.78 -44.50 12.80
N GLY A 88 -18.98 -45.49 12.40
CA GLY A 88 -19.14 -46.23 11.15
C GLY A 88 -18.09 -47.33 11.01
N HIS A 89 -18.52 -48.57 11.11
CA HIS A 89 -17.74 -49.81 11.22
C HIS A 89 -17.43 -50.41 9.83
N ASN A 90 -16.16 -50.77 9.56
CA ASN A 90 -15.68 -52.06 8.99
C ASN A 90 -14.45 -51.97 8.07
N ASP A 91 -13.47 -52.77 8.48
CA ASP A 91 -12.54 -53.63 7.75
C ASP A 91 -11.29 -53.09 7.01
N ASN A 92 -10.17 -53.63 7.52
CA ASN A 92 -8.95 -54.08 6.85
C ASN A 92 -8.06 -53.05 6.13
N THR A 93 -6.97 -52.62 6.80
CA THR A 93 -5.61 -53.21 6.62
C THR A 93 -4.61 -52.63 7.63
N THR A 94 -3.75 -53.50 8.17
CA THR A 94 -2.72 -53.28 9.20
C THR A 94 -1.37 -52.82 8.56
N PRO A 95 -0.23 -52.65 9.30
CA PRO A 95 0.19 -51.38 9.90
C PRO A 95 1.65 -50.99 9.56
N GLY A 96 1.96 -49.69 9.62
CA GLY A 96 3.33 -49.16 9.47
C GLY A 96 3.91 -48.70 10.80
N THR A 97 4.55 -49.61 11.53
CA THR A 97 5.28 -49.41 12.77
C THR A 97 6.62 -48.70 12.54
N LEU A 98 6.88 -47.58 13.20
CA LEU A 98 8.23 -47.22 13.65
C LEU A 98 8.16 -46.60 15.05
N GLN A 99 8.41 -47.45 16.04
CA GLN A 99 8.78 -47.07 17.39
C GLN A 99 10.23 -46.60 17.38
N THR A 100 10.49 -45.38 17.82
CA THR A 100 11.84 -44.97 18.26
C THR A 100 11.91 -45.12 19.77
N SER A 101 12.45 -46.26 20.20
CA SER A 101 12.99 -46.46 21.53
C SER A 101 14.50 -46.27 21.48
N SER A 102 15.05 -45.44 22.37
CA SER A 102 16.40 -45.61 22.90
C SER A 102 16.52 -44.92 24.25
N SER A 103 16.82 -45.78 25.21
CA SER A 103 16.88 -45.61 26.63
C SER A 103 18.33 -45.30 27.09
N LEU A 104 18.43 -44.62 28.23
CA LEU A 104 19.46 -44.72 29.29
C LEU A 104 20.79 -43.95 29.15
N LEU A 105 20.87 -42.90 29.97
CA LEU A 105 21.88 -42.63 31.01
C LEU A 105 23.30 -43.19 30.84
N SER A 106 24.29 -42.29 30.89
CA SER A 106 25.50 -42.52 31.69
C SER A 106 26.04 -41.22 32.26
N GLN A 107 25.89 -41.13 33.57
CA GLN A 107 26.63 -40.29 34.51
C GLN A 107 28.14 -40.53 34.33
N GLY A 108 28.89 -39.46 34.11
CA GLY A 108 30.35 -39.48 33.99
C GLY A 108 30.92 -38.18 34.53
N GLN A 109 31.10 -38.15 35.84
CA GLN A 109 31.74 -37.07 36.58
C GLN A 109 33.27 -37.22 36.48
N GLN A 110 33.96 -36.07 36.52
CA GLN A 110 35.41 -35.83 36.74
C GLN A 110 36.34 -35.83 35.49
N PRO A 111 37.51 -35.15 35.53
CA PRO A 111 37.90 -33.92 36.24
C PRO A 111 38.57 -32.88 35.30
N VAL A 112 38.82 -31.69 35.85
CA VAL A 112 39.77 -30.70 35.33
C VAL A 112 41.15 -31.34 35.23
N GLY A 113 41.73 -31.38 34.03
CA GLY A 113 43.09 -31.87 33.82
C GLY A 113 43.71 -31.24 32.58
N VAL A 114 44.78 -30.47 32.79
CA VAL A 114 45.64 -29.96 31.71
C VAL A 114 46.24 -31.15 30.97
N VAL A 115 45.65 -31.52 29.84
CA VAL A 115 46.23 -32.49 28.90
C VAL A 115 46.33 -31.84 27.53
N LYS A 116 47.11 -30.76 27.46
CA LYS A 116 47.33 -29.97 26.23
C LYS A 116 48.26 -30.65 25.21
N GLY A 117 48.60 -31.93 25.38
CA GLY A 117 49.57 -32.65 24.53
C GLY A 117 49.10 -33.98 23.93
N TYR A 118 48.12 -34.67 24.53
CA TYR A 118 47.78 -36.05 24.11
C TYR A 118 46.54 -36.14 23.21
N ALA A 119 45.63 -35.16 23.26
CA ALA A 119 44.43 -35.15 22.41
C ALA A 119 44.75 -34.95 20.90
N LEU A 120 45.89 -34.30 20.58
CA LEU A 120 46.36 -34.18 19.19
C LEU A 120 47.04 -35.46 18.68
N SER A 121 47.49 -36.34 19.58
CA SER A 121 48.16 -37.59 19.22
C SER A 121 47.18 -38.72 18.86
N MET A 122 45.89 -38.59 19.23
CA MET A 122 44.86 -39.60 18.90
C MET A 122 44.21 -39.38 17.52
N LEU A 123 44.40 -38.21 16.91
CA LEU A 123 43.92 -37.90 15.55
C LEU A 123 44.97 -38.21 14.46
N GLU A 124 46.15 -38.67 14.87
CA GLU A 124 47.29 -38.88 14.00
C GLU A 124 47.40 -40.38 13.69
N GLY A 125 46.71 -40.81 12.62
CA GLY A 125 46.87 -42.15 12.08
C GLY A 125 48.34 -42.46 11.72
N PRO A 126 48.70 -43.74 11.57
CA PRO A 126 50.07 -44.12 11.23
C PRO A 126 50.53 -43.40 9.95
N LEU A 127 51.78 -42.92 9.92
CA LEU A 127 52.36 -42.31 8.74
C LEU A 127 52.28 -43.30 7.56
N PRO A 128 51.92 -42.87 6.34
CA PRO A 128 51.94 -43.73 5.15
C PRO A 128 53.26 -44.49 5.02
N ALA A 129 53.18 -45.76 4.63
CA ALA A 129 54.34 -46.66 4.62
C ALA A 129 55.44 -46.13 3.70
N GLU A 130 55.07 -45.53 2.57
CA GLU A 130 55.97 -44.96 1.58
C GLU A 130 56.78 -43.81 2.17
N VAL A 131 56.12 -42.92 2.92
CA VAL A 131 56.79 -41.77 3.57
C VAL A 131 57.70 -42.26 4.70
N ARG A 132 57.29 -43.32 5.41
CA ARG A 132 58.10 -43.94 6.46
C ARG A 132 59.35 -44.56 5.88
N GLU A 133 59.25 -45.35 4.83
CA GLU A 133 60.39 -45.96 4.13
C GLU A 133 61.38 -44.91 3.63
N ILE A 134 60.89 -43.81 3.04
CA ILE A 134 61.76 -42.70 2.62
C ILE A 134 62.52 -42.11 3.81
N ILE A 135 61.84 -41.84 4.94
CA ILE A 135 62.48 -41.28 6.14
C ILE A 135 63.55 -42.22 6.68
N TYR A 136 63.26 -43.51 6.82
CA TYR A 136 64.21 -44.49 7.37
C TYR A 136 65.30 -44.91 6.37
N SER A 137 65.14 -44.63 5.07
CA SER A 137 66.20 -44.78 4.07
C SER A 137 67.21 -43.63 4.07
N GLN A 138 66.80 -42.43 4.50
CA GLN A 138 67.63 -41.21 4.48
C GLN A 138 68.15 -40.80 5.87
N CYS A 139 67.44 -41.20 6.93
CA CYS A 139 67.77 -40.91 8.32
C CYS A 139 67.80 -42.23 9.10
N SER A 140 68.73 -42.37 10.04
CA SER A 140 68.82 -43.53 10.93
C SER A 140 68.76 -43.12 12.42
N GLY A 141 68.24 -44.02 13.26
CA GLY A 141 68.15 -43.80 14.70
C GLY A 141 67.17 -42.66 15.09
N GLU A 142 67.52 -41.91 16.13
CA GLU A 142 66.66 -40.87 16.73
C GLU A 142 66.23 -39.78 15.73
N ARG A 143 67.07 -39.45 14.75
CA ARG A 143 66.75 -38.46 13.71
C ARG A 143 65.60 -38.90 12.81
N ALA A 144 65.48 -40.21 12.53
CA ALA A 144 64.39 -40.76 11.72
C ALA A 144 63.06 -40.67 12.46
N GLU A 145 63.04 -40.94 13.76
CA GLU A 145 61.82 -40.83 14.59
C GLU A 145 61.34 -39.38 14.73
N VAL A 146 62.26 -38.43 14.85
CA VAL A 146 61.95 -36.99 14.85
C VAL A 146 61.35 -36.58 13.51
N ALA A 147 61.98 -36.99 12.40
CA ALA A 147 61.47 -36.73 11.05
C ALA A 147 60.07 -37.35 10.83
N GLU A 148 59.84 -38.57 11.33
CA GLU A 148 58.53 -39.22 11.24
C GLU A 148 57.45 -38.45 12.01
N ARG A 149 57.75 -38.02 13.24
CA ARG A 149 56.85 -37.17 14.04
C ARG A 149 56.54 -35.85 13.35
N HIS A 150 57.53 -35.22 12.72
CA HIS A 150 57.31 -33.99 11.96
C HIS A 150 56.47 -34.23 10.70
N ALA A 151 56.73 -35.30 9.95
CA ALA A 151 55.98 -35.66 8.76
C ALA A 151 54.51 -35.94 9.09
N ARG A 152 54.22 -36.68 10.17
CA ARG A 152 52.85 -36.92 10.63
C ARG A 152 52.13 -35.62 10.94
N ARG A 153 52.78 -34.72 11.70
CA ARG A 153 52.21 -33.41 12.06
C ARG A 153 51.92 -32.58 10.82
N LEU A 154 52.84 -32.58 9.84
CA LEU A 154 52.67 -31.86 8.58
C LEU A 154 51.50 -32.41 7.76
N LEU A 155 51.35 -33.73 7.65
CA LEU A 155 50.24 -34.32 6.91
C LEU A 155 48.89 -34.09 7.59
N SER A 156 48.83 -34.21 8.91
CA SER A 156 47.63 -33.94 9.71
C SER A 156 47.20 -32.47 9.59
N THR A 157 48.15 -31.55 9.74
CA THR A 157 47.89 -30.11 9.57
C THR A 157 47.48 -29.78 8.13
N ASN A 158 48.13 -30.35 7.12
CA ASN A 158 47.76 -30.12 5.72
C ASN A 158 46.33 -30.62 5.41
N ARG A 159 45.94 -31.79 5.92
CA ARG A 159 44.56 -32.32 5.80
C ARG A 159 43.54 -31.35 6.41
N ARG A 160 43.80 -30.87 7.63
CA ARG A 160 42.92 -29.90 8.31
C ARG A 160 42.83 -28.59 7.55
N VAL A 161 43.95 -28.06 7.05
CA VAL A 161 43.97 -26.85 6.23
C VAL A 161 43.15 -27.03 4.95
N ARG A 162 43.19 -28.21 4.31
CA ARG A 162 42.35 -28.50 3.15
C ARG A 162 40.86 -28.41 3.48
N VAL A 163 40.43 -29.05 4.58
CA VAL A 163 39.03 -28.98 5.04
C VAL A 163 38.63 -27.54 5.33
N TYR A 164 39.42 -26.77 6.08
CA TYR A 164 39.10 -25.37 6.35
C TYR A 164 39.04 -24.50 5.08
N ARG A 165 39.83 -24.81 4.05
CA ARG A 165 39.75 -24.10 2.76
C ARG A 165 38.47 -24.44 2.00
N GLU A 166 38.01 -25.69 2.07
CA GLU A 166 36.75 -26.14 1.48
C GLU A 166 35.56 -25.51 2.22
N GLU A 167 35.56 -25.56 3.56
CA GLU A 167 34.55 -24.90 4.40
C GLU A 167 34.50 -23.39 4.15
N LEU A 168 35.66 -22.73 4.05
CA LEU A 168 35.72 -21.31 3.72
C LEU A 168 35.11 -21.03 2.33
N ARG A 169 35.39 -21.89 1.33
CA ARG A 169 34.80 -21.73 0.00
C ARG A 169 33.28 -21.86 0.05
N SER A 170 32.77 -22.87 0.75
CA SER A 170 31.31 -23.06 0.96
C SER A 170 30.69 -21.84 1.63
N ALA A 171 31.29 -21.34 2.71
CA ALA A 171 30.79 -20.17 3.42
C ALA A 171 30.79 -18.90 2.55
N VAL A 172 31.78 -18.73 1.67
CA VAL A 172 31.82 -17.60 0.73
C VAL A 172 30.71 -17.71 -0.32
N GLU A 173 30.44 -18.91 -0.83
CA GLU A 173 29.33 -19.16 -1.77
C GLU A 173 27.98 -18.86 -1.11
N GLU A 174 27.75 -19.36 0.11
CA GLU A 174 26.53 -19.10 0.89
C GLU A 174 26.31 -17.60 1.15
N VAL A 175 27.36 -16.86 1.52
CA VAL A 175 27.28 -15.40 1.68
C VAL A 175 26.91 -14.73 0.35
N GLY A 176 27.44 -15.22 -0.78
CA GLY A 176 27.07 -14.75 -2.11
C GLY A 176 25.59 -14.96 -2.41
N ASP A 177 25.05 -16.14 -2.10
CA ASP A 177 23.64 -16.46 -2.32
C ASP A 177 22.72 -15.60 -1.46
N VAL A 178 23.06 -15.41 -0.18
CA VAL A 178 22.30 -14.52 0.72
C VAL A 178 22.35 -13.07 0.24
N ALA A 179 23.51 -12.59 -0.22
CA ALA A 179 23.63 -11.23 -0.75
C ALA A 179 22.76 -11.03 -2.00
N GLN A 180 22.73 -12.01 -2.91
CA GLN A 180 21.84 -11.97 -4.08
C GLN A 180 20.36 -11.99 -3.68
N LEU A 181 20.00 -12.81 -2.70
CA LEU A 181 18.63 -12.86 -2.18
C LEU A 181 18.21 -11.53 -1.58
N MET A 182 19.07 -10.91 -0.77
CA MET A 182 18.84 -9.58 -0.19
C MET A 182 18.68 -8.52 -1.28
N GLN A 183 19.51 -8.55 -2.33
CA GLN A 183 19.38 -7.62 -3.45
C GLN A 183 18.01 -7.77 -4.15
N ARG A 184 17.56 -9.01 -4.39
CA ARG A 184 16.22 -9.26 -4.96
C ARG A 184 15.11 -8.74 -4.04
N HIS A 185 15.20 -8.99 -2.74
CA HIS A 185 14.24 -8.47 -1.77
C HIS A 185 14.21 -6.94 -1.77
N GLN A 186 15.38 -6.30 -1.86
CA GLN A 186 15.47 -4.85 -1.95
C GLN A 186 14.78 -4.33 -3.20
N THR A 187 15.01 -4.94 -4.37
CA THR A 187 14.34 -4.52 -5.62
C THR A 187 12.82 -4.67 -5.55
N VAL A 188 12.32 -5.76 -4.95
CA VAL A 188 10.88 -5.95 -4.74
C VAL A 188 10.34 -4.92 -3.77
N GLN A 189 11.04 -4.64 -2.67
CA GLN A 189 10.63 -3.63 -1.70
C GLN A 189 10.55 -2.24 -2.35
N ASP A 190 11.52 -1.88 -3.20
CA ASP A 190 11.54 -0.59 -3.87
C ASP A 190 10.42 -0.48 -4.92
N ALA A 191 10.13 -1.56 -5.64
CA ALA A 191 8.98 -1.63 -6.54
C ALA A 191 7.66 -1.45 -5.77
N LEU A 192 7.47 -2.17 -4.67
CA LEU A 192 6.27 -2.04 -3.83
C LEU A 192 6.12 -0.63 -3.25
N ARG A 193 7.21 0.01 -2.85
CA ARG A 193 7.18 1.41 -2.40
C ARG A 193 6.72 2.35 -3.53
N ALA A 194 7.22 2.17 -4.74
CA ALA A 194 6.80 2.96 -5.90
C ALA A 194 5.31 2.80 -6.18
N GLU A 195 4.80 1.56 -6.18
CA GLU A 195 3.36 1.27 -6.35
C GLU A 195 2.51 1.95 -5.27
N LEU A 196 2.95 1.94 -4.01
CA LEU A 196 2.25 2.66 -2.93
C LEU A 196 2.19 4.17 -3.20
N PHE A 197 3.30 4.78 -3.64
CA PHE A 197 3.30 6.20 -4.01
C PHE A 197 2.35 6.51 -5.17
N GLU A 198 2.26 5.63 -6.17
CA GLU A 198 1.33 5.79 -7.29
C GLU A 198 -0.14 5.68 -6.85
N LEU A 199 -0.44 4.71 -5.99
CA LEU A 199 -1.77 4.55 -5.40
C LEU A 199 -2.17 5.76 -4.56
N ASP A 200 -1.27 6.29 -3.71
CA ASP A 200 -1.52 7.49 -2.92
C ASP A 200 -1.81 8.71 -3.82
N ALA A 201 -1.07 8.87 -4.91
CA ALA A 201 -1.31 9.92 -5.89
C ALA A 201 -2.67 9.77 -6.58
N GLN A 202 -3.07 8.54 -6.92
CA GLN A 202 -4.38 8.24 -7.50
C GLN A 202 -5.52 8.51 -6.51
N ILE A 203 -5.37 8.12 -5.25
CA ILE A 203 -6.34 8.39 -4.19
C ILE A 203 -6.49 9.91 -4.03
N ALA A 204 -5.39 10.67 -3.95
CA ALA A 204 -5.45 12.12 -3.85
C ALA A 204 -6.15 12.77 -5.05
N ARG A 205 -5.97 12.23 -6.26
CA ARG A 205 -6.70 12.68 -7.46
C ARG A 205 -8.20 12.41 -7.34
N LEU A 206 -8.60 11.19 -6.98
CA LEU A 206 -10.00 10.82 -6.83
C LEU A 206 -10.70 11.61 -5.72
N VAL A 207 -10.01 11.93 -4.63
CA VAL A 207 -10.54 12.79 -3.56
C VAL A 207 -10.82 14.20 -4.08
N ARG A 208 -9.90 14.78 -4.87
CA ARG A 208 -10.13 16.09 -5.50
C ARG A 208 -11.29 16.05 -6.49
N GLU A 209 -11.39 15.00 -7.31
CA GLU A 209 -12.51 14.82 -8.25
C GLU A 209 -13.84 14.72 -7.51
N ARG A 210 -13.89 13.94 -6.43
CA ARG A 210 -15.08 13.84 -5.56
C ARG A 210 -15.51 15.21 -5.02
N GLN A 211 -14.57 16.01 -4.52
CA GLN A 211 -14.86 17.35 -4.00
C GLN A 211 -15.47 18.27 -5.09
N LEU A 212 -14.98 18.17 -6.33
CA LEU A 212 -15.55 18.91 -7.45
C LEU A 212 -16.97 18.45 -7.77
N CYS A 213 -17.23 17.14 -7.76
CA CYS A 213 -18.58 16.60 -7.96
C CYS A 213 -19.54 17.03 -6.85
N GLU A 214 -19.11 17.05 -5.58
CA GLU A 214 -19.93 17.51 -4.45
C GLU A 214 -20.29 19.00 -4.61
N LEU A 215 -19.35 19.83 -5.06
CA LEU A 215 -19.62 21.24 -5.35
C LEU A 215 -20.60 21.42 -6.52
N GLN A 216 -20.48 20.62 -7.57
CA GLN A 216 -21.41 20.66 -8.70
C GLN A 216 -22.82 20.22 -8.28
N LEU A 217 -22.91 19.19 -7.44
CA LEU A 217 -24.18 18.70 -6.92
C LEU A 217 -24.88 19.78 -6.09
N SER A 218 -24.17 20.46 -5.18
CA SER A 218 -24.77 21.51 -4.36
C SER A 218 -25.25 22.70 -5.21
N GLN A 219 -24.51 23.07 -6.25
CA GLN A 219 -24.92 24.13 -7.19
C GLN A 219 -26.20 23.75 -7.95
N GLU A 220 -26.32 22.51 -8.41
CA GLU A 220 -27.52 22.02 -9.09
C GLU A 220 -28.71 21.93 -8.13
N GLU A 221 -28.50 21.50 -6.88
CA GLU A 221 -29.54 21.50 -5.85
C GLU A 221 -30.07 22.91 -5.56
N GLU A 222 -29.18 23.89 -5.39
CA GLU A 222 -29.59 25.29 -5.21
C GLU A 222 -30.33 25.84 -6.44
N ALA A 223 -29.85 25.52 -7.65
CA ALA A 223 -30.50 25.95 -8.88
C ALA A 223 -31.89 25.33 -9.02
N ARG A 224 -32.04 24.06 -8.63
CA ARG A 224 -33.32 23.35 -8.57
C ARG A 224 -34.25 23.99 -7.55
N GLN A 225 -33.79 24.25 -6.33
CA GLN A 225 -34.60 24.93 -5.29
C GLN A 225 -35.11 26.29 -5.77
N ARG A 226 -34.25 27.08 -6.42
CA ARG A 226 -34.64 28.37 -7.02
C ARG A 226 -35.73 28.21 -8.09
N LYS A 227 -35.64 27.18 -8.93
CA LYS A 227 -36.67 26.87 -9.93
C LYS A 227 -37.97 26.41 -9.28
N GLU A 228 -37.91 25.59 -8.24
CA GLU A 228 -39.09 25.12 -7.49
C GLU A 228 -39.84 26.26 -6.80
N VAL A 229 -39.13 27.23 -6.22
CA VAL A 229 -39.74 28.45 -5.67
C VAL A 229 -40.46 29.24 -6.76
N LYS A 230 -39.78 29.52 -7.89
CA LYS A 230 -40.40 30.24 -9.02
C LYS A 230 -41.62 29.53 -9.58
N LEU A 231 -41.59 28.20 -9.65
CA LEU A 231 -42.73 27.39 -10.09
C LEU A 231 -43.91 27.53 -9.12
N ARG A 232 -43.65 27.50 -7.80
CA ARG A 232 -44.69 27.70 -6.77
C ARG A 232 -45.31 29.08 -6.89
N ASP A 233 -44.51 30.14 -6.95
CA ASP A 233 -45.01 31.52 -7.08
C ASP A 233 -45.85 31.70 -8.36
N ALA A 234 -45.40 31.13 -9.48
CA ALA A 234 -46.15 31.15 -10.73
C ALA A 234 -47.48 30.40 -10.62
N ASN A 235 -47.50 29.25 -9.96
CA ASN A 235 -48.71 28.47 -9.75
C ASN A 235 -49.71 29.18 -8.81
N GLU A 236 -49.22 29.83 -7.76
CA GLU A 236 -50.02 30.68 -6.87
C GLU A 236 -50.65 31.84 -7.64
N ARG A 237 -49.87 32.52 -8.49
CA ARG A 237 -50.39 33.58 -9.37
C ARG A 237 -51.46 33.07 -10.33
N VAL A 238 -51.26 31.91 -10.94
CA VAL A 238 -52.27 31.28 -11.82
C VAL A 238 -53.55 30.97 -11.05
N ASN A 239 -53.44 30.42 -9.84
CA ASN A 239 -54.60 30.11 -9.00
C ASN A 239 -55.35 31.37 -8.57
N ALA A 240 -54.63 32.43 -8.19
CA ALA A 240 -55.23 33.72 -7.87
C ALA A 240 -56.00 34.29 -9.08
N LEU A 241 -55.37 34.31 -10.27
CA LEU A 241 -56.02 34.79 -11.50
C LEU A 241 -57.25 33.96 -11.87
N ARG A 242 -57.18 32.62 -11.77
CA ARG A 242 -58.35 31.74 -11.98
C ARG A 242 -59.49 32.08 -11.02
N SER A 243 -59.19 32.22 -9.74
CA SER A 243 -60.18 32.60 -8.72
C SER A 243 -60.81 33.98 -9.00
N THR A 244 -60.00 34.96 -9.39
CA THR A 244 -60.49 36.30 -9.76
C THR A 244 -61.38 36.25 -11.01
N ILE A 245 -60.98 35.52 -12.05
CA ILE A 245 -61.79 35.33 -13.26
C ILE A 245 -63.13 34.68 -12.90
N ASP A 246 -63.12 33.61 -12.10
CA ASP A 246 -64.35 32.93 -11.68
C ASP A 246 -65.28 33.85 -10.86
N ALA A 247 -64.71 34.71 -10.01
CA ALA A 247 -65.48 35.70 -9.25
C ALA A 247 -66.12 36.74 -10.17
N ILE A 248 -65.36 37.32 -11.10
CA ILE A 248 -65.86 38.28 -12.10
C ILE A 248 -66.91 37.62 -13.01
N ALA A 249 -66.70 36.35 -13.42
CA ALA A 249 -67.65 35.61 -14.25
C ALA A 249 -68.99 35.39 -13.52
N LYS A 250 -68.96 35.06 -12.22
CA LYS A 250 -70.18 34.91 -11.41
C LYS A 250 -70.91 36.24 -11.20
N GLU A 251 -70.17 37.31 -10.90
CA GLU A 251 -70.73 38.66 -10.72
C GLU A 251 -71.30 39.22 -12.02
N SER A 252 -70.57 39.08 -13.13
CA SER A 252 -71.07 39.50 -14.44
C SER A 252 -72.32 38.71 -14.82
N LEU A 253 -72.35 37.38 -14.64
CA LEU A 253 -73.53 36.57 -14.94
C LEU A 253 -74.77 37.03 -14.15
N SER A 254 -74.63 37.34 -12.86
CA SER A 254 -75.75 37.86 -12.05
C SER A 254 -76.19 39.25 -12.54
N GLY A 255 -75.24 40.12 -12.90
CA GLY A 255 -75.51 41.41 -13.53
C GLY A 255 -76.23 41.28 -14.88
N TYR A 256 -75.82 40.35 -15.74
CA TYR A 256 -76.46 40.03 -17.02
C TYR A 256 -77.91 39.57 -16.83
N VAL A 257 -78.16 38.69 -15.85
CA VAL A 257 -79.52 38.21 -15.52
C VAL A 257 -80.40 39.38 -15.06
N LEU A 258 -79.90 40.24 -14.18
CA LEU A 258 -80.63 41.41 -13.70
C LEU A 258 -80.92 42.40 -14.83
N LEU A 259 -79.93 42.70 -15.67
CA LEU A 259 -80.08 43.63 -16.79
C LEU A 259 -81.14 43.13 -17.79
N ARG A 260 -81.16 41.83 -18.07
CA ARG A 260 -82.16 41.20 -18.94
C ARG A 260 -83.58 41.29 -18.37
N GLN A 261 -83.74 41.27 -17.04
CA GLN A 261 -85.03 41.50 -16.38
C GLN A 261 -85.50 42.96 -16.50
N LEU A 262 -84.57 43.92 -16.41
CA LEU A 262 -84.89 45.35 -16.46
C LEU A 262 -85.07 45.89 -17.88
N VAL A 263 -84.28 45.43 -18.85
CA VAL A 263 -84.30 45.89 -20.25
C VAL A 263 -84.21 44.69 -21.21
N PRO A 264 -85.34 44.01 -21.51
CA PRO A 264 -85.33 42.74 -22.26
C PRO A 264 -84.83 42.81 -23.71
N ASN A 265 -84.89 43.99 -24.34
CA ASN A 265 -84.50 44.19 -25.74
C ASN A 265 -83.01 44.56 -25.91
N LEU A 266 -82.27 44.72 -24.81
CA LEU A 266 -80.85 45.08 -24.86
C LEU A 266 -79.98 43.82 -25.03
N ASN A 267 -79.45 43.60 -26.25
CA ASN A 267 -78.45 42.58 -26.53
C ASN A 267 -77.05 43.10 -26.19
N VAL A 268 -76.59 42.79 -24.98
CA VAL A 268 -75.28 43.23 -24.45
C VAL A 268 -74.10 42.58 -25.19
N GLU A 269 -74.28 41.38 -25.76
CA GLU A 269 -73.23 40.66 -26.52
C GLU A 269 -72.70 41.46 -27.73
N ASN A 270 -73.50 42.39 -28.28
CA ASN A 270 -73.06 43.24 -29.40
C ASN A 270 -72.02 44.31 -29.00
N TYR A 271 -71.77 44.49 -27.70
CA TYR A 271 -70.93 45.56 -27.16
C TYR A 271 -69.70 45.05 -26.38
N VAL A 272 -69.52 43.73 -26.28
CA VAL A 272 -68.37 43.09 -25.62
C VAL A 272 -67.45 42.55 -26.71
N ASN A 273 -66.52 43.38 -27.19
CA ASN A 273 -65.40 42.99 -28.04
C ASN A 273 -64.09 43.32 -27.33
#